data_AF-A0A3A5AR54-F1
#
_entry.id   AF-A0A3A5AR54-F1
#
_cell.length_a   1.000
_cell.length_b   1.000
_cell.length_c   1.000
_cell.angle_alpha   90.00
_cell.angle_beta   90.00
_cell.angle_gamma   90.00
#
_symmetry.space_group_name_H-M   'P 1'
#
loop_
_entity.id
_entity.type
_entity.pdbx_description
1 polymer ?
#
loop_
_entity_poly.entity_id
_entity_poly.type
_entity_poly.pdbx_seq_one_letter_code
_entity_poly.pdbx_strand_id
1 'polypeptide(L)'
;MPPPLPLLPPGTRWLAARKDLVFLAVEHLPQCRTLQASWEKKGGADYRTYRLAFPYVLYLLSFYRGDLQEMKMFYRPGPLTSLDDTLYHTNLPNVRGEPGHYGSQRVCLRYRPEMIEGVPLVQSVPTLIDFFWSTGFNQDIKGSAFERAQNLDPRIASFEAWEAATEEDPLFPLQIDWEPTDRTIPGLWLECLKLHGDTDLPVASAEELADIFYRMPVGY
;
A
#
# COMPACT_ATOMS: atom_id res chain seq x y z
N MET A 1 -2.43 31.56 16.28
CA MET A 1 -2.35 30.18 16.83
C MET A 1 -1.33 29.42 16.00
N PRO A 2 -0.46 28.59 16.60
CA PRO A 2 0.30 27.64 15.79
C PRO A 2 -0.68 26.77 14.99
N PRO A 3 -0.34 26.39 13.75
CA PRO A 3 -1.18 25.47 13.00
C PRO A 3 -1.36 24.19 13.83
N PRO A 4 -2.56 23.58 13.84
CA PRO A 4 -2.78 22.33 14.54
C PRO A 4 -1.79 21.28 14.01
N LEU A 5 -1.22 20.48 14.91
CA LEU A 5 -0.38 19.35 14.51
C LEU A 5 -1.20 18.44 13.58
N PRO A 6 -0.64 17.99 12.45
CA PRO A 6 -1.37 17.10 11.55
C PRO A 6 -1.69 15.81 12.30
N LEU A 7 -2.98 15.48 12.38
CA LEU A 7 -3.41 14.17 12.85
C LEU A 7 -3.04 13.16 11.77
N LEU A 8 -2.27 12.15 12.16
CA LEU A 8 -1.83 11.09 11.26
C LEU A 8 -2.73 9.86 11.39
N PRO A 9 -2.91 9.09 10.31
CA PRO A 9 -3.62 7.82 10.37
C PRO A 9 -3.05 6.89 11.45
N PRO A 10 -3.89 6.12 12.15
CA PRO A 10 -3.43 5.04 13.02
C PRO A 10 -2.47 4.09 12.28
N GLY A 11 -1.44 3.62 12.96
CA GLY A 11 -0.43 2.73 12.36
C GLY A 11 0.59 3.43 11.47
N THR A 12 0.56 4.78 11.37
CA THR A 12 1.64 5.51 10.69
C THR A 12 2.98 5.20 11.32
N ARG A 13 3.91 4.68 10.51
CA ARG A 13 5.30 4.40 10.89
C ARG A 13 6.28 5.43 10.35
N TRP A 14 5.93 6.06 9.23
CA TRP A 14 6.79 7.06 8.61
C TRP A 14 5.99 8.04 7.76
N LEU A 15 6.47 9.28 7.73
CA LEU A 15 5.95 10.37 6.92
C LEU A 15 7.13 11.12 6.32
N ALA A 16 7.10 11.33 5.01
CA ALA A 16 8.00 12.22 4.30
C ALA A 16 7.20 13.22 3.48
N ALA A 17 7.74 14.43 3.32
CA ALA A 17 7.12 15.46 2.49
C ALA A 17 8.21 16.27 1.77
N ARG A 18 7.93 16.66 0.52
CA ARG A 18 8.78 17.54 -0.30
C ARG A 18 7.88 18.33 -1.24
N LYS A 19 7.88 19.66 -1.11
CA LYS A 19 6.97 20.55 -1.87
C LYS A 19 5.51 20.08 -1.73
N ASP A 20 4.86 19.77 -2.85
CA ASP A 20 3.48 19.31 -2.92
C ASP A 20 3.32 17.79 -2.70
N LEU A 21 4.43 17.06 -2.49
CA LEU A 21 4.43 15.61 -2.31
C LEU A 21 4.40 15.22 -0.85
N VAL A 22 3.54 14.27 -0.53
CA VAL A 22 3.46 13.61 0.77
C VAL A 22 3.54 12.10 0.55
N PHE A 23 4.39 11.43 1.32
CA PHE A 23 4.54 9.98 1.31
C PHE A 23 4.35 9.44 2.72
N LEU A 24 3.48 8.45 2.86
CA LEU A 24 3.08 7.88 4.14
C LEU A 24 3.30 6.37 4.13
N ALA A 25 3.94 5.85 5.18
CA ALA A 25 3.96 4.43 5.48
C ALA A 25 3.04 4.13 6.65
N VAL A 26 2.00 3.33 6.40
CA VAL A 26 1.05 2.84 7.42
C VAL A 26 1.19 1.34 7.56
N GLU A 27 1.33 0.87 8.79
CA GLU A 27 1.41 -0.55 9.12
C GLU A 27 0.13 -0.99 9.83
N HIS A 28 -0.46 -2.06 9.33
CA HIS A 28 -1.45 -2.83 10.07
C HIS A 28 -0.81 -4.10 10.64
N LEU A 29 -1.15 -4.42 11.89
CA LEU A 29 -0.75 -5.65 12.57
C LEU A 29 -1.35 -6.89 11.88
N PRO A 30 -0.79 -8.09 12.16
CA PRO A 30 -1.37 -9.35 11.70
C PRO A 30 -2.83 -9.46 12.12
N GLN A 31 -3.69 -9.80 11.17
CA GLN A 31 -5.12 -9.83 11.39
C GLN A 31 -5.81 -10.73 10.37
N CYS A 32 -6.97 -11.26 10.76
CA CYS A 32 -7.89 -11.85 9.80
C CYS A 32 -8.75 -10.77 9.16
N ARG A 33 -8.98 -10.86 7.86
CA ARG A 33 -9.95 -10.03 7.13
C ARG A 33 -10.95 -10.91 6.41
N THR A 34 -12.20 -10.48 6.42
CA THR A 34 -13.24 -11.06 5.59
C THR A 34 -13.27 -10.32 4.26
N LEU A 35 -13.12 -11.04 3.15
CA LEU A 35 -13.15 -10.46 1.81
C LEU A 35 -14.06 -11.25 0.86
N GLN A 36 -14.55 -10.56 -0.17
CA GLN A 36 -15.24 -11.19 -1.29
C GLN A 36 -14.22 -11.51 -2.37
N ALA A 37 -14.06 -12.79 -2.73
CA ALA A 37 -13.16 -13.20 -3.80
C ALA A 37 -13.81 -14.17 -4.78
N SER A 38 -13.31 -14.15 -6.01
CA SER A 38 -13.67 -15.05 -7.10
C SER A 38 -12.38 -15.55 -7.76
N TRP A 39 -12.39 -16.80 -8.20
CA TRP A 39 -11.31 -17.38 -9.01
C TRP A 39 -11.42 -17.01 -10.49
N GLU A 40 -12.58 -16.52 -10.88
CA GLU A 40 -12.85 -16.07 -12.23
C GLU A 40 -12.45 -14.59 -12.42
N LYS A 41 -12.59 -14.14 -13.66
CA LYS A 41 -12.57 -12.71 -13.98
C LYS A 41 -13.87 -12.06 -13.55
N LYS A 42 -13.87 -10.73 -13.46
CA LYS A 42 -15.04 -9.96 -13.05
C LYS A 42 -16.26 -10.24 -13.92
N GLY A 43 -17.41 -10.39 -13.24
CA GLY A 43 -18.67 -10.78 -13.87
C GLY A 43 -18.97 -12.28 -13.74
N GLY A 44 -18.03 -13.07 -13.21
CA GLY A 44 -18.29 -14.43 -12.73
C GLY A 44 -19.35 -14.45 -11.61
N ALA A 45 -20.13 -15.53 -11.57
CA ALA A 45 -21.21 -15.73 -10.59
C ALA A 45 -20.73 -16.30 -9.25
N ASP A 46 -19.41 -16.41 -9.05
CA ASP A 46 -18.77 -17.27 -8.05
C ASP A 46 -18.11 -16.51 -6.90
N TYR A 47 -18.40 -15.22 -6.72
CA TYR A 47 -17.91 -14.48 -5.55
C TYR A 47 -18.34 -15.17 -4.25
N ARG A 48 -17.36 -15.49 -3.42
CA ARG A 48 -17.54 -16.09 -2.11
C ARG A 48 -16.86 -15.23 -1.05
N THR A 49 -17.43 -15.28 0.14
CA THR A 49 -16.85 -14.68 1.33
C THR A 49 -15.79 -15.64 1.87
N TYR A 50 -14.57 -15.13 2.09
CA TYR A 50 -13.51 -15.86 2.79
C TYR A 50 -13.00 -15.06 3.97
N ARG A 51 -12.68 -15.72 5.08
CA ARG A 51 -11.97 -15.14 6.23
C ARG A 51 -10.52 -15.59 6.20
N LEU A 52 -9.63 -14.65 5.86
CA LEU A 52 -8.23 -14.94 5.56
C LEU A 52 -7.29 -14.22 6.54
N ALA A 53 -6.28 -14.93 7.05
CA ALA A 53 -5.23 -14.38 7.89
C ALA A 53 -4.16 -13.68 7.03
N PHE A 54 -3.70 -12.52 7.51
CA PHE A 54 -2.65 -11.74 6.89
C PHE A 54 -1.50 -11.50 7.86
N PRO A 55 -0.25 -11.41 7.37
CA PRO A 55 0.88 -10.98 8.20
C PRO A 55 0.78 -9.47 8.46
N TYR A 56 1.87 -8.82 8.86
CA TYR A 56 1.89 -7.35 8.88
C TYR A 56 1.69 -6.84 7.46
N VAL A 57 0.75 -5.90 7.29
CA VAL A 57 0.46 -5.28 5.99
C VAL A 57 0.93 -3.84 6.03
N LEU A 58 1.87 -3.49 5.14
CA LEU A 58 2.31 -2.12 4.94
C LEU A 58 1.63 -1.52 3.73
N TYR A 59 1.10 -0.32 3.92
CA TYR A 59 0.54 0.53 2.89
C TYR A 59 1.49 1.72 2.71
N LEU A 60 2.03 1.88 1.51
CA LEU A 60 2.80 3.05 1.14
C LEU A 60 1.96 3.92 0.23
N LEU A 61 1.57 5.09 0.71
CA LEU A 61 0.68 6.01 0.00
C LEU A 61 1.44 7.25 -0.40
N SER A 62 1.31 7.65 -1.67
CA SER A 62 1.84 8.92 -2.17
C SER A 62 0.69 9.84 -2.55
N PHE A 63 0.80 11.10 -2.15
CA PHE A 63 -0.13 12.18 -2.46
C PHE A 63 0.63 13.32 -3.12
N TYR A 64 0.01 13.93 -4.13
CA TYR A 64 0.51 15.14 -4.77
C TYR A 64 -0.61 16.17 -4.79
N ARG A 65 -0.36 17.34 -4.20
CA ARG A 65 -1.36 18.42 -4.05
C ARG A 65 -2.66 17.97 -3.38
N GLY A 66 -2.54 17.02 -2.44
CA GLY A 66 -3.68 16.44 -1.72
C GLY A 66 -4.29 15.21 -2.39
N ASP A 67 -3.99 14.94 -3.66
CA ASP A 67 -4.60 13.82 -4.38
C ASP A 67 -3.75 12.54 -4.30
N LEU A 68 -4.39 11.41 -3.98
CA LEU A 68 -3.75 10.09 -3.92
C LEU A 68 -3.18 9.69 -5.29
N GLN A 69 -1.87 9.76 -5.48
CA GLN A 69 -1.22 9.34 -6.72
C GLN A 69 -1.13 7.82 -6.82
N GLU A 70 -0.74 7.17 -5.72
CA GLU A 70 -0.50 5.73 -5.69
C GLU A 70 -0.62 5.18 -4.27
N MET A 71 -1.16 3.97 -4.17
CA MET A 71 -1.05 3.12 -2.99
C MET A 71 -0.34 1.82 -3.40
N LYS A 72 0.75 1.50 -2.71
CA LYS A 72 1.44 0.21 -2.80
C LYS A 72 1.23 -0.58 -1.53
N MET A 73 1.21 -1.90 -1.65
CA MET A 73 1.04 -2.81 -0.52
C MET A 73 2.18 -3.81 -0.45
N PHE A 74 2.69 -4.06 0.76
CA PHE A 74 3.74 -5.02 1.03
C PHE A 74 3.41 -5.83 2.28
N TYR A 75 4.01 -7.01 2.39
CA TYR A 75 3.99 -7.80 3.62
C TYR A 75 5.28 -7.68 4.40
N ARG A 76 5.17 -7.98 5.70
CA ARG A 76 6.27 -8.26 6.60
C ARG A 76 5.91 -9.41 7.56
N PRO A 77 6.82 -10.36 7.82
CA PRO A 77 6.61 -11.41 8.83
C PRO A 77 6.81 -10.89 10.28
N GLY A 78 7.25 -9.65 10.45
CA GLY A 78 7.42 -8.99 11.75
C GLY A 78 7.16 -7.49 11.66
N PRO A 79 7.10 -6.77 12.79
CA PRO A 79 6.86 -5.33 12.78
C PRO A 79 7.98 -4.58 12.05
N LEU A 80 7.65 -3.42 11.49
CA LEU A 80 8.63 -2.50 10.95
C LEU A 80 9.48 -1.91 12.09
N THR A 81 10.79 -2.09 11.99
CA THR A 81 11.78 -1.64 12.96
C THR A 81 12.74 -0.59 12.37
N SER A 82 12.91 -0.61 11.04
CA SER A 82 13.73 0.33 10.27
C SER A 82 13.10 0.61 8.90
N LEU A 83 13.49 1.70 8.25
CA LEU A 83 13.06 2.02 6.88
C LEU A 83 13.71 1.12 5.82
N ASP A 84 14.86 0.53 6.16
CA ASP A 84 15.61 -0.40 5.30
C ASP A 84 15.18 -1.85 5.48
N ASP A 85 14.15 -2.10 6.30
CA ASP A 85 13.57 -3.42 6.47
C ASP A 85 13.08 -3.98 5.12
N THR A 86 13.44 -5.24 4.83
CA THR A 86 13.03 -5.95 3.62
C THR A 86 11.52 -5.97 3.47
N LEU A 87 11.01 -5.47 2.34
CA LEU A 87 9.60 -5.54 1.99
C LEU A 87 9.32 -6.80 1.15
N TYR A 88 8.20 -7.45 1.41
CA TYR A 88 7.82 -8.69 0.73
C TYR A 88 6.62 -8.50 -0.19
N HIS A 89 6.59 -9.31 -1.25
CA HIS A 89 5.47 -9.37 -2.18
C HIS A 89 4.21 -9.85 -1.47
N THR A 90 3.07 -9.27 -1.86
CA THR A 90 1.74 -9.74 -1.41
C THR A 90 1.27 -10.95 -2.22
N ASN A 91 0.18 -11.58 -1.78
CA ASN A 91 -0.55 -12.61 -2.53
C ASN A 91 -1.99 -12.18 -2.82
N LEU A 92 -2.19 -10.92 -3.23
CA LEU A 92 -3.54 -10.40 -3.51
C LEU A 92 -3.80 -10.24 -5.01
N PRO A 93 -4.95 -10.71 -5.54
CA PRO A 93 -5.28 -10.56 -6.95
C PRO A 93 -5.42 -9.10 -7.40
N ASN A 94 -5.88 -8.22 -6.50
CA ASN A 94 -6.07 -6.80 -6.78
C ASN A 94 -4.77 -5.98 -6.57
N VAL A 95 -3.62 -6.63 -6.54
CA VAL A 95 -2.29 -6.01 -6.44
C VAL A 95 -1.42 -6.46 -7.62
N ARG A 96 -0.73 -5.53 -8.28
CA ARG A 96 0.17 -5.89 -9.41
C ARG A 96 1.39 -6.68 -8.90
N GLY A 97 1.65 -7.83 -9.49
CA GLY A 97 2.73 -8.75 -9.09
C GLY A 97 4.03 -8.64 -9.90
N GLU A 98 4.02 -7.97 -11.05
CA GLU A 98 5.19 -7.87 -11.94
C GLU A 98 6.39 -7.16 -11.26
N PRO A 99 7.51 -7.85 -11.02
CA PRO A 99 8.71 -7.26 -10.40
C PRO A 99 9.43 -6.30 -11.35
N GLY A 100 10.23 -5.39 -10.79
CA GLY A 100 11.07 -4.47 -11.57
C GLY A 100 10.30 -3.35 -12.30
N HIS A 101 9.00 -3.53 -12.57
CA HIS A 101 8.12 -2.50 -13.12
C HIS A 101 7.80 -1.45 -12.04
N TYR A 102 7.77 -0.15 -12.38
CA TYR A 102 7.44 0.92 -11.43
C TYR A 102 6.10 0.67 -10.72
N GLY A 103 5.09 0.20 -11.46
CA GLY A 103 3.79 -0.19 -10.89
C GLY A 103 3.78 -1.47 -10.04
N SER A 104 4.92 -2.13 -9.78
CA SER A 104 4.96 -3.33 -8.93
C SER A 104 4.37 -3.05 -7.56
N GLN A 105 3.58 -4.00 -7.04
CA GLN A 105 2.87 -3.90 -5.77
C GLN A 105 1.85 -2.75 -5.68
N ARG A 106 1.53 -2.10 -6.81
CA ARG A 106 0.46 -1.10 -6.86
C ARG A 106 -0.88 -1.78 -6.61
N VAL A 107 -1.64 -1.21 -5.69
CA VAL A 107 -3.02 -1.61 -5.38
C VAL A 107 -3.96 -1.07 -6.44
N CYS A 108 -4.82 -1.93 -6.98
CA CYS A 108 -5.91 -1.52 -7.84
C CYS A 108 -7.12 -1.11 -7.01
N LEU A 109 -7.44 0.18 -7.02
CA LEU A 109 -8.65 0.71 -6.39
C LEU A 109 -9.88 0.65 -7.33
N ARG A 110 -9.74 0.08 -8.54
CA ARG A 110 -10.73 0.04 -9.63
C ARG A 110 -11.10 1.42 -10.18
N TYR A 111 -11.58 2.33 -9.33
CA TYR A 111 -11.78 3.75 -9.58
C TYR A 111 -11.16 4.54 -8.42
N ARG A 112 -10.71 5.77 -8.68
CA ARG A 112 -10.24 6.66 -7.60
C ARG A 112 -11.49 7.09 -6.82
N PRO A 113 -11.63 6.74 -5.53
CA PRO A 113 -12.82 7.15 -4.79
C PRO A 113 -12.83 8.68 -4.71
N GLU A 114 -13.87 9.32 -5.25
CA GLU A 114 -14.06 10.79 -5.20
C GLU A 114 -14.18 11.30 -3.75
N MET A 115 -14.41 10.39 -2.79
CA MET A 115 -14.66 10.68 -1.38
C MET A 115 -13.45 11.19 -0.58
N ILE A 116 -12.27 11.39 -1.19
CA ILE A 116 -11.05 11.74 -0.44
C ILE A 116 -10.45 13.12 -0.77
N GLU A 117 -10.98 13.84 -1.76
CA GLU A 117 -10.48 15.17 -2.11
C GLU A 117 -10.78 16.17 -0.98
N GLY A 118 -9.76 16.91 -0.53
CA GLY A 118 -9.89 17.87 0.58
C GLY A 118 -10.09 17.25 1.97
N VAL A 119 -10.06 15.92 2.08
CA VAL A 119 -10.23 15.20 3.35
C VAL A 119 -8.87 15.03 4.06
N PRO A 120 -8.76 15.33 5.37
CA PRO A 120 -7.52 15.14 6.12
C PRO A 120 -6.99 13.70 6.06
N LEU A 121 -5.67 13.51 6.05
CA LEU A 121 -5.01 12.20 5.94
C LEU A 121 -5.55 11.18 6.95
N VAL A 122 -5.75 11.59 8.21
CA VAL A 122 -6.29 10.74 9.28
C VAL A 122 -7.65 10.11 8.94
N GLN A 123 -8.43 10.72 8.05
CA GLN A 123 -9.71 10.19 7.57
C GLN A 123 -9.58 9.54 6.20
N SER A 124 -8.86 10.15 5.25
CA SER A 124 -8.77 9.65 3.88
C SER A 124 -7.99 8.34 3.78
N VAL A 125 -6.91 8.16 4.54
CA VAL A 125 -6.09 6.94 4.47
C VAL A 125 -6.83 5.70 4.99
N PRO A 126 -7.47 5.69 6.17
CA PRO A 126 -8.30 4.56 6.58
C PRO A 126 -9.42 4.26 5.59
N THR A 127 -10.08 5.31 5.05
CA THR A 127 -11.13 5.16 4.03
C THR A 127 -10.61 4.48 2.77
N LEU A 128 -9.41 4.82 2.31
CA LEU A 128 -8.77 4.18 1.15
C LEU A 128 -8.44 2.71 1.40
N ILE A 129 -7.92 2.41 2.59
CA ILE A 129 -7.58 1.04 2.98
C ILE A 129 -8.87 0.20 3.07
N ASP A 130 -9.90 0.70 3.75
CA ASP A 130 -11.18 0.02 3.88
C ASP A 130 -11.87 -0.15 2.52
N PHE A 131 -11.80 0.87 1.66
CA PHE A 131 -12.31 0.79 0.31
C PHE A 131 -11.64 -0.34 -0.48
N PHE A 132 -10.31 -0.45 -0.45
CA PHE A 132 -9.58 -1.56 -1.08
C PHE A 132 -10.10 -2.92 -0.61
N TRP A 133 -10.19 -3.13 0.70
CA TRP A 133 -10.64 -4.41 1.26
C TRP A 133 -12.13 -4.69 1.02
N SER A 134 -12.93 -3.66 0.78
CA SER A 134 -14.35 -3.80 0.41
C SER A 134 -14.56 -4.19 -1.06
N THR A 135 -13.51 -4.12 -1.89
CA THR A 135 -13.62 -4.51 -3.30
C THR A 135 -13.76 -6.02 -3.46
N GLY A 136 -14.39 -6.45 -4.57
CA GLY A 136 -14.32 -7.84 -4.98
C GLY A 136 -12.94 -8.17 -5.55
N PHE A 137 -12.27 -9.15 -4.97
CA PHE A 137 -10.98 -9.67 -5.42
C PHE A 137 -11.20 -10.70 -6.54
N ASN A 138 -10.50 -10.54 -7.67
CA ASN A 138 -10.66 -11.41 -8.83
C ASN A 138 -9.41 -11.40 -9.71
N GLN A 139 -9.39 -12.24 -10.75
CA GLN A 139 -8.22 -12.42 -11.64
C GLN A 139 -8.19 -11.45 -12.84
N ASP A 140 -8.80 -10.27 -12.77
CA ASP A 140 -8.78 -9.29 -13.87
C ASP A 140 -7.39 -8.70 -14.12
N ILE A 141 -6.53 -8.67 -13.09
CA ILE A 141 -5.17 -8.17 -13.19
C ILE A 141 -4.26 -9.31 -13.66
N LYS A 142 -3.92 -9.31 -14.96
CA LYS A 142 -2.88 -10.19 -15.48
C LYS A 142 -1.54 -9.90 -14.79
N GLY A 143 -0.84 -10.94 -14.33
CA GLY A 143 0.41 -10.78 -13.57
C GLY A 143 0.15 -10.18 -12.20
N SER A 144 -0.95 -10.57 -11.55
CA SER A 144 -1.24 -10.17 -10.18
C SER A 144 -0.22 -10.76 -9.20
N ALA A 145 -0.15 -10.19 -8.00
CA ALA A 145 0.72 -10.70 -6.95
C ALA A 145 0.30 -12.12 -6.51
N PHE A 146 -0.98 -12.45 -6.65
CA PHE A 146 -1.51 -13.77 -6.33
C PHE A 146 -1.07 -14.86 -7.31
N GLU A 147 -1.10 -14.62 -8.63
CA GLU A 147 -0.62 -15.59 -9.63
C GLU A 147 0.85 -16.01 -9.39
N ARG A 148 1.66 -15.09 -8.83
CA ARG A 148 3.06 -15.32 -8.48
C ARG A 148 3.20 -16.12 -7.18
N ALA A 149 2.40 -15.79 -6.17
CA ALA A 149 2.50 -16.37 -4.84
C ALA A 149 1.84 -17.75 -4.70
N GLN A 150 0.96 -18.17 -5.62
CA GLN A 150 0.18 -19.42 -5.50
C GLN A 150 1.04 -20.69 -5.33
N ASN A 151 2.28 -20.70 -5.83
CA ASN A 151 3.19 -21.84 -5.73
C ASN A 151 4.18 -21.73 -4.56
N LEU A 152 4.08 -20.66 -3.76
CA LEU A 152 5.01 -20.37 -2.68
C LEU A 152 4.78 -21.28 -1.47
N ASP A 153 3.51 -21.46 -1.10
CA ASP A 153 3.12 -22.28 0.04
C ASP A 153 1.74 -22.91 -0.24
N PRO A 154 1.56 -24.23 0.00
CA PRO A 154 0.30 -24.92 -0.27
C PRO A 154 -0.89 -24.32 0.49
N ARG A 155 -0.66 -23.68 1.64
CA ARG A 155 -1.69 -23.03 2.45
C ARG A 155 -2.27 -21.79 1.78
N ILE A 156 -1.58 -21.17 0.82
CA ILE A 156 -2.08 -20.00 0.08
C ILE A 156 -2.28 -20.28 -1.42
N ALA A 157 -2.20 -21.56 -1.81
CA ALA A 157 -2.38 -21.99 -3.19
C ALA A 157 -3.83 -21.78 -3.68
N SER A 158 -4.80 -21.78 -2.76
CA SER A 158 -6.14 -21.29 -3.06
C SER A 158 -6.80 -20.49 -1.93
N PHE A 159 -7.92 -19.81 -2.20
CA PHE A 159 -8.68 -19.11 -1.16
C PHE A 159 -9.25 -20.09 -0.12
N GLU A 160 -9.69 -21.26 -0.54
CA GLU A 160 -10.16 -22.34 0.33
C GLU A 160 -9.03 -22.88 1.21
N ALA A 161 -7.85 -23.13 0.61
CA ALA A 161 -6.67 -23.57 1.37
C ALA A 161 -6.25 -22.51 2.39
N TRP A 162 -6.32 -21.23 2.01
CA TRP A 162 -5.98 -20.11 2.87
C TRP A 162 -6.98 -19.94 4.02
N GLU A 163 -8.27 -20.05 3.76
CA GLU A 163 -9.28 -20.02 4.81
C GLU A 163 -9.12 -21.20 5.77
N ALA A 164 -8.91 -22.42 5.27
CA ALA A 164 -8.66 -23.59 6.11
C ALA A 164 -7.42 -23.42 7.01
N ALA A 165 -6.31 -22.93 6.45
CA ALA A 165 -5.11 -22.63 7.23
C ALA A 165 -5.31 -21.47 8.21
N THR A 166 -6.15 -20.48 7.86
CA THR A 166 -6.52 -19.37 8.75
C THR A 166 -7.31 -19.85 9.96
N GLU A 167 -8.20 -20.82 9.77
CA GLU A 167 -8.98 -21.42 10.85
C GLU A 167 -8.10 -22.25 11.80
N GLU A 168 -7.10 -22.95 11.25
CA GLU A 168 -6.16 -23.76 12.03
C GLU A 168 -5.17 -22.90 12.83
N ASP A 169 -4.55 -21.91 12.19
CA ASP A 169 -3.57 -21.02 12.81
C ASP A 169 -3.67 -19.61 12.21
N PRO A 170 -4.33 -18.63 12.86
CA PRO A 170 -4.45 -17.28 12.32
C PRO A 170 -3.12 -16.50 12.24
N LEU A 171 -2.02 -17.04 12.76
CA LEU A 171 -0.67 -16.48 12.65
C LEU A 171 0.22 -17.21 11.64
N PHE A 172 -0.29 -18.25 10.96
CA PHE A 172 0.45 -18.99 9.94
C PHE A 172 1.11 -18.10 8.86
N PRO A 173 0.54 -16.94 8.45
CA PRO A 173 1.19 -16.10 7.45
C PRO A 173 2.52 -15.51 7.91
N LEU A 174 2.81 -15.49 9.21
CA LEU A 174 4.12 -15.06 9.74
C LEU A 174 5.22 -16.12 9.54
N GLN A 175 4.82 -17.36 9.22
CA GLN A 175 5.73 -18.50 9.04
C GLN A 175 6.03 -18.79 7.55
N ILE A 176 5.34 -18.10 6.63
CA ILE A 176 5.58 -18.26 5.19
C ILE A 176 6.88 -17.54 4.83
N ASP A 177 7.73 -18.22 4.05
CA ASP A 177 8.92 -17.63 3.45
C ASP A 177 8.52 -16.74 2.27
N TRP A 178 8.03 -15.54 2.59
CA TRP A 178 7.56 -14.59 1.58
C TRP A 178 8.68 -14.19 0.62
N GLU A 179 8.32 -13.94 -0.64
CA GLU A 179 9.30 -13.50 -1.63
C GLU A 179 9.68 -12.01 -1.41
N PRO A 180 10.99 -11.69 -1.25
CA PRO A 180 11.43 -10.31 -1.06
C PRO A 180 11.30 -9.50 -2.35
N THR A 181 11.07 -8.19 -2.22
CA THR A 181 10.88 -7.27 -3.35
C THR A 181 12.14 -6.54 -3.82
N ASP A 182 13.26 -6.68 -3.11
CA ASP A 182 14.47 -5.86 -3.24
C ASP A 182 14.23 -4.33 -3.15
N ARG A 183 13.07 -3.92 -2.62
CA ARG A 183 12.72 -2.52 -2.39
C ARG A 183 12.79 -2.17 -0.91
N THR A 184 13.13 -0.90 -0.66
CA THR A 184 13.09 -0.28 0.67
C THR A 184 12.14 0.91 0.66
N ILE A 185 11.66 1.33 1.82
CA ILE A 185 10.80 2.51 1.94
C ILE A 185 11.50 3.77 1.40
N PRO A 186 12.80 4.05 1.70
CA PRO A 186 13.51 5.17 1.12
C PRO A 186 13.62 5.07 -0.40
N GLY A 187 13.89 3.88 -0.95
CA GLY A 187 13.97 3.68 -2.41
C GLY A 187 12.65 4.03 -3.11
N LEU A 188 11.51 3.62 -2.53
CA LEU A 188 10.18 3.92 -3.07
C LEU A 188 9.83 5.42 -2.94
N TRP A 189 10.29 6.09 -1.88
CA TRP A 189 10.18 7.54 -1.77
C TRP A 189 11.01 8.26 -2.85
N LEU A 190 12.24 7.81 -3.11
CA LEU A 190 13.07 8.37 -4.20
C LEU A 190 12.44 8.18 -5.58
N GLU A 191 11.82 7.03 -5.84
CA GLU A 191 11.05 6.80 -7.06
C GLU A 191 9.90 7.80 -7.18
N CYS A 192 9.15 8.02 -6.09
CA CYS A 192 8.06 9.01 -6.05
C CYS A 192 8.59 10.42 -6.37
N LEU A 193 9.67 10.87 -5.74
CA LEU A 193 10.28 12.17 -6.01
C LEU A 193 10.67 12.34 -7.49
N LYS A 194 11.35 11.34 -8.06
CA LYS A 194 11.83 11.37 -9.45
C LYS A 194 10.69 11.54 -10.46
N LEU A 195 9.54 10.90 -10.22
CA LEU A 195 8.37 11.00 -11.10
C LEU A 195 7.77 12.41 -11.15
N HIS A 196 8.00 13.19 -10.11
CA HIS A 196 7.57 14.57 -10.01
C HIS A 196 8.71 15.57 -10.26
N GLY A 197 9.84 15.11 -10.81
CA GLY A 197 10.99 15.94 -11.15
C GLY A 197 11.73 16.50 -9.94
N ASP A 198 11.68 15.80 -8.79
CA ASP A 198 12.33 16.21 -7.55
C ASP A 198 13.39 15.19 -7.10
N THR A 199 14.18 15.56 -6.08
CA THR A 199 15.23 14.73 -5.50
C THR A 199 15.20 14.80 -3.97
N ASP A 200 15.83 13.84 -3.30
CA ASP A 200 16.05 13.85 -1.85
C ASP A 200 17.23 14.72 -1.43
N LEU A 201 17.94 15.32 -2.39
CA LEU A 201 19.08 16.18 -2.11
C LEU A 201 18.64 17.38 -1.27
N PRO A 202 19.50 17.84 -0.33
CA PRO A 202 19.31 19.13 0.31
C PRO A 202 19.10 20.21 -0.74
N VAL A 203 18.30 21.22 -0.42
CA VAL A 203 18.09 22.37 -1.30
C VAL A 203 19.46 22.93 -1.68
N ALA A 204 19.79 22.85 -2.97
CA ALA A 204 21.17 23.04 -3.44
C ALA A 204 21.54 24.52 -3.61
N SER A 205 20.54 25.40 -3.63
CA SER A 205 20.75 26.84 -3.84
C SER A 205 19.65 27.70 -3.21
N ALA A 206 19.96 28.98 -3.02
CA ALA A 206 18.99 29.98 -2.59
C ALA A 206 17.86 30.19 -3.61
N GLU A 207 18.12 29.94 -4.90
CA GLU A 207 17.11 30.02 -5.97
C GLU A 207 16.09 28.88 -5.86
N GLU A 208 16.55 27.65 -5.61
CA GLU A 208 15.67 26.50 -5.35
C GLU A 208 14.86 26.71 -4.06
N LEU A 209 15.46 27.29 -3.02
CA LEU A 209 14.76 27.66 -1.80
C LEU A 209 13.67 28.71 -2.05
N ALA A 210 13.96 29.72 -2.87
CA ALA A 210 13.01 30.77 -3.22
C ALA A 210 11.84 30.22 -4.07
N ASP A 211 12.10 29.32 -5.01
CA ASP A 211 11.07 28.64 -5.80
C ASP A 211 10.16 27.77 -4.91
N ILE A 212 10.71 27.07 -3.92
CA ILE A 212 9.94 26.34 -2.90
C ILE A 212 9.03 27.31 -2.11
N PHE A 213 9.58 28.42 -1.61
CA PHE A 213 8.79 29.41 -0.85
C PHE A 213 7.71 30.08 -1.70
N TYR A 214 7.95 30.30 -2.99
CA TYR A 214 6.99 30.94 -3.89
C TYR A 214 5.80 30.03 -4.25
N ARG A 215 6.01 28.70 -4.20
CA ARG A 215 4.99 27.69 -4.50
C ARG A 215 4.21 27.22 -3.27
N MET A 216 4.67 27.56 -2.07
CA MET A 216 3.88 27.34 -0.87
C MET A 216 2.61 28.21 -0.91
N PRO A 217 1.41 27.63 -0.72
CA PRO A 217 0.20 28.42 -0.56
C PRO A 217 0.37 29.30 0.67
N VAL A 218 0.55 30.61 0.47
CA VAL A 218 0.33 31.60 1.52
C VAL A 218 -1.17 31.62 1.77
N GLY A 219 -1.61 30.87 2.79
CA GLY A 219 -3.00 30.86 3.21
C GLY A 219 -3.44 32.28 3.55
N TYR A 220 -4.47 32.76 2.83
CA TYR A 220 -5.34 33.85 3.26
C TYR A 220 -6.59 33.26 3.90
#